data_AF-A0A212K3W2-F1
#
_entry.id   AF-A0A212K3W2-F1
#
_cell.length_a   1.000
_cell.length_b   1.000
_cell.length_c   1.000
_cell.angle_alpha   90.00
_cell.angle_beta   90.00
_cell.angle_gamma   90.00
#
_symmetry.space_group_name_H-M   'P 1'
#
loop_
_entity.id
_entity.type
_entity.pdbx_description
1 polymer ?
#
loop_
_entity_poly.entity_id
_entity_poly.type
_entity_poly.pdbx_seq_one_letter_code
_entity_poly.pdbx_strand_id
1 'polypeptide(L)'
;MKNNNSFSIIALGLSGVSLLVSVYIVCSENRFNADWYAIVVGILALLVTVLIGWNIYTVIDFDRRVDKKINGVEALLRNHVNSYVYNTSYQLTVNNFGFIGEVMYATKQYNLSAIYYARALNYAEKLNNDQRDKIVLFNGLEVAIANCNKLVQGDQDEIIENIRMVNDIRIVQLIHKIKSLG
;
A
#
# COMPACT_ATOMS: atom_id res chain seq x y z
N MET A 1 23.34 -11.43 -0.07
CA MET A 1 24.82 -11.41 -0.22
C MET A 1 25.43 -11.35 1.16
N LYS A 2 26.10 -12.44 1.55
CA LYS A 2 26.72 -12.66 2.87
C LYS A 2 27.88 -11.66 3.02
N ASN A 3 27.87 -10.86 4.10
CA ASN A 3 28.89 -9.86 4.36
C ASN A 3 30.21 -10.57 4.76
N ASN A 4 31.04 -10.88 3.76
CA ASN A 4 32.36 -11.46 3.96
C ASN A 4 33.37 -10.44 4.54
N ASN A 5 32.98 -9.16 4.67
CA ASN A 5 33.88 -8.10 5.12
C ASN A 5 34.06 -8.13 6.64
N SER A 6 33.04 -8.52 7.42
CA SER A 6 33.16 -8.68 8.88
C SER A 6 34.23 -9.70 9.28
N PHE A 7 34.30 -10.84 8.58
CA PHE A 7 35.34 -11.85 8.80
C PHE A 7 36.72 -11.34 8.39
N SER A 8 36.81 -10.57 7.30
CA SER A 8 38.07 -9.97 6.83
C SER A 8 38.62 -8.93 7.82
N ILE A 9 37.75 -8.14 8.46
CA ILE A 9 38.16 -7.10 9.43
C ILE A 9 38.58 -7.71 10.77
N ILE A 10 37.86 -8.73 11.24
CA ILE A 10 38.26 -9.48 12.44
C ILE A 10 39.62 -10.14 12.19
N ALA A 11 39.83 -10.71 10.99
CA ALA A 11 41.11 -11.28 10.60
C ALA A 11 42.23 -10.22 10.48
N LEU A 12 41.94 -9.02 9.96
CA LEU A 12 42.89 -7.91 9.91
C LEU A 12 43.27 -7.40 11.31
N GLY A 13 42.29 -7.29 12.21
CA GLY A 13 42.54 -6.95 13.62
C GLY A 13 43.40 -8.01 14.32
N LEU A 14 43.08 -9.29 14.13
CA LEU A 14 43.83 -10.41 14.71
C LEU A 14 45.27 -10.48 14.16
N SER A 15 45.45 -10.22 12.86
CA SER A 15 46.76 -10.14 12.21
C SER A 15 47.59 -8.96 12.72
N GLY A 16 46.98 -7.79 12.90
CA GLY A 16 47.63 -6.62 13.48
C GLY A 16 48.10 -6.87 14.92
N VAL A 17 47.27 -7.49 15.75
CA VAL A 17 47.65 -7.89 17.12
C VAL A 17 48.78 -8.92 17.11
N SER A 18 48.73 -9.91 16.21
CA SER A 18 49.79 -10.92 16.06
C SER A 18 51.14 -10.31 15.66
N LEU A 19 51.14 -9.28 14.80
CA LEU A 19 52.35 -8.55 14.41
C LEU A 19 52.92 -7.71 15.56
N LEU A 20 52.06 -7.11 16.37
CA LEU A 20 52.50 -6.35 17.55
C LEU A 20 53.14 -7.27 18.60
N VAL A 21 52.57 -8.45 18.81
CA VAL A 21 53.12 -9.47 19.73
C VAL A 21 54.45 -10.01 19.21
N SER A 22 54.59 -10.27 17.91
CA SER A 22 55.86 -10.75 17.35
C SER A 22 56.97 -9.70 17.44
N VAL A 23 56.67 -8.44 17.13
CA VAL A 23 57.64 -7.33 17.25
C VAL A 23 58.00 -7.08 18.72
N TYR A 24 57.02 -7.14 19.63
CA TYR A 24 57.28 -7.00 21.07
C TYR A 24 58.23 -8.06 21.61
N ILE A 25 58.03 -9.34 21.25
CA ILE A 25 58.89 -10.44 21.68
C ILE A 25 60.32 -10.29 21.14
N VAL A 26 60.47 -10.00 19.84
CA VAL A 26 61.78 -9.86 19.20
C VAL A 26 62.55 -8.63 19.71
N CYS A 27 61.85 -7.55 20.06
CA CYS A 27 62.49 -6.33 20.57
C CYS A 27 62.74 -6.36 22.09
N SER A 28 61.99 -7.14 22.86
CA SER A 28 62.20 -7.26 24.32
C SER A 28 63.55 -7.91 24.69
N GLU A 29 64.14 -8.70 23.79
CA GLU A 29 65.48 -9.29 23.98
C GLU A 29 66.62 -8.28 23.74
N ASN A 30 66.37 -7.21 22.96
CA ASN A 30 67.36 -6.19 22.63
C ASN A 30 67.16 -4.94 23.49
N ARG A 31 68.04 -4.74 24.47
CA ARG A 31 67.97 -3.62 25.42
C ARG A 31 68.00 -2.26 24.72
N PHE A 32 66.87 -1.55 24.87
CA PHE A 32 66.70 -0.09 24.92
C PHE A 32 67.05 0.73 23.67
N ASN A 33 66.01 1.27 23.03
CA ASN A 33 65.98 2.62 22.45
C ASN A 33 64.51 3.09 22.43
N ALA A 34 64.19 4.27 22.95
CA ALA A 34 62.80 4.73 23.12
C ALA A 34 62.01 4.84 21.79
N ASP A 35 62.69 4.83 20.64
CA ASP A 35 62.11 5.04 19.32
C ASP A 35 61.22 3.89 18.82
N TRP A 36 61.38 2.66 19.34
CA TRP A 36 60.55 1.52 18.88
C TRP A 36 59.10 1.61 19.38
N TYR A 37 58.89 2.17 20.57
CA TYR A 37 57.54 2.38 21.11
C TYR A 37 56.75 3.33 20.21
N ALA A 38 57.39 4.35 19.64
CA ALA A 38 56.75 5.30 18.75
C ALA A 38 56.27 4.64 17.44
N ILE A 39 57.06 3.72 16.88
CA ILE A 39 56.70 2.98 15.66
C ILE A 39 55.53 2.01 15.93
N VAL A 40 55.58 1.27 17.04
CA VAL A 40 54.52 0.34 17.45
C VAL A 40 53.21 1.09 17.70
N VAL A 41 53.25 2.20 18.44
CA VAL A 41 52.08 3.04 18.71
C VAL A 41 51.56 3.70 17.43
N GLY A 42 52.44 4.07 16.49
CA GLY A 42 52.05 4.62 15.19
C GLY A 42 51.28 3.63 14.32
N ILE A 43 51.76 2.38 14.22
CA ILE A 43 51.08 1.31 13.47
C ILE A 43 49.75 0.96 14.14
N LEU A 44 49.73 0.88 15.48
CA LEU A 44 48.51 0.63 16.24
C LEU A 44 47.48 1.75 16.02
N ALA A 45 47.89 3.02 16.04
CA ALA A 45 47.01 4.16 15.79
C ALA A 45 46.43 4.13 14.36
N LEU A 46 47.24 3.76 13.37
CA LEU A 46 46.78 3.61 11.98
C LEU A 46 45.74 2.48 11.87
N LEU A 47 46.01 1.32 12.48
CA LEU A 47 45.10 0.18 12.48
C LEU A 47 43.76 0.53 13.15
N VAL A 48 43.81 1.15 14.33
CA VAL A 48 42.62 1.58 15.08
C VAL A 48 41.79 2.59 14.29
N THR A 49 42.45 3.55 13.61
CA THR A 49 41.76 4.56 12.78
C THR A 49 40.99 3.91 11.63
N VAL A 50 41.60 2.95 10.93
CA VAL A 50 40.94 2.21 9.85
C VAL A 50 39.79 1.34 10.37
N LEU A 51 39.95 0.70 11.53
CA LEU A 51 38.89 -0.09 12.17
C LEU A 51 37.68 0.77 12.56
N ILE A 52 37.92 1.92 13.20
CA ILE A 52 36.86 2.85 13.60
C ILE A 52 36.16 3.40 12.35
N GLY A 53 36.91 3.81 11.33
CA GLY A 53 36.35 4.30 10.06
C GLY A 53 35.45 3.27 9.38
N TRP A 54 35.85 1.99 9.37
CA TRP A 54 35.05 0.92 8.78
C TRP A 54 33.80 0.58 9.59
N ASN A 55 33.89 0.57 10.93
CA ASN A 55 32.74 0.37 11.81
C ASN A 55 31.69 1.47 11.62
N ILE A 56 32.12 2.73 11.55
CA ILE A 56 31.23 3.88 11.29
C ILE A 56 30.56 3.75 9.92
N TYR A 57 31.33 3.41 8.86
CA TYR A 57 30.76 3.20 7.52
C TYR A 57 29.68 2.11 7.50
N THR A 58 29.91 1.01 8.23
CA THR A 58 28.98 -0.13 8.27
C THR A 58 27.68 0.23 8.99
N VAL A 59 27.76 0.97 10.11
CA VAL A 59 26.57 1.45 10.83
C VAL A 59 25.75 2.41 9.97
N ILE A 60 26.40 3.39 9.33
CA ILE A 60 25.72 4.35 8.45
C ILE A 60 25.08 3.66 7.24
N ASP A 61 25.78 2.72 6.59
CA ASP A 61 25.20 1.97 5.46
C ASP A 61 24.03 1.07 5.91
N PHE A 62 24.08 0.51 7.12
CA PHE A 62 22.99 -0.24 7.70
C PHE A 62 21.75 0.63 7.94
N ASP A 63 21.90 1.78 8.60
CA ASP A 63 20.79 2.71 8.86
C ASP A 63 20.15 3.17 7.55
N ARG A 64 20.96 3.53 6.54
CA ARG A 64 20.45 3.91 5.22
C ARG A 64 19.70 2.78 4.51
N ARG A 65 20.09 1.52 4.71
CA ARG A 65 19.39 0.36 4.14
C ARG A 65 18.09 0.08 4.89
N VAL A 66 18.09 0.23 6.22
CA VAL A 66 16.91 0.05 7.07
C VAL A 66 15.88 1.11 6.74
N ASP A 67 16.25 2.39 6.69
CA ASP A 67 15.34 3.48 6.33
C ASP A 67 14.73 3.30 4.95
N LYS A 68 15.54 2.91 3.95
CA LYS A 68 15.02 2.62 2.60
C LYS A 68 14.01 1.49 2.60
N LYS A 69 14.23 0.43 3.38
CA LYS A 69 13.29 -0.70 3.48
C LYS A 69 12.04 -0.30 4.23
N ILE A 70 12.15 0.43 5.34
CA ILE A 70 11.01 0.91 6.13
C ILE A 70 10.15 1.83 5.26
N ASN A 71 10.72 2.82 4.58
CA ASN A 71 10.00 3.72 3.70
C ASN A 71 9.35 2.97 2.53
N GLY A 72 10.02 1.94 1.99
CA GLY A 72 9.45 1.08 0.96
C GLY A 72 8.24 0.27 1.45
N VAL A 73 8.35 -0.32 2.65
CA VAL A 73 7.23 -1.06 3.29
C VAL A 73 6.09 -0.12 3.63
N GLU A 74 6.38 1.07 4.16
CA GLU A 74 5.36 2.07 4.49
C GLU A 74 4.61 2.52 3.24
N ALA A 75 5.30 2.77 2.12
CA ALA A 75 4.66 3.12 0.85
C ALA A 75 3.76 1.99 0.33
N LEU A 76 4.21 0.73 0.41
CA LEU A 76 3.39 -0.43 0.03
C LEU A 76 2.18 -0.58 0.94
N LEU A 77 2.36 -0.45 2.26
CA LEU A 77 1.29 -0.56 3.24
C LEU A 77 0.27 0.56 3.05
N ARG A 78 0.73 1.80 2.88
CA ARG A 78 -0.13 2.96 2.61
C ARG A 78 -0.95 2.76 1.34
N ASN A 79 -0.35 2.25 0.27
CA ASN A 79 -1.07 1.97 -0.97
C ASN A 79 -2.09 0.83 -0.81
N HIS A 80 -1.71 -0.25 -0.12
CA HIS A 80 -2.59 -1.39 0.13
C HIS A 80 -3.75 -1.04 1.07
N VAL A 81 -3.48 -0.30 2.14
CA VAL A 81 -4.51 0.19 3.06
C VAL A 81 -5.43 1.17 2.35
N ASN A 82 -4.91 2.11 1.55
CA ASN A 82 -5.76 3.05 0.81
C ASN A 82 -6.65 2.34 -0.20
N SER A 83 -6.14 1.37 -0.96
CA SER A 83 -6.96 0.62 -1.91
C SER A 83 -7.99 -0.26 -1.21
N TYR A 84 -7.61 -0.90 -0.10
CA TYR A 84 -8.52 -1.71 0.71
C TYR A 84 -9.64 -0.85 1.32
N VAL A 85 -9.29 0.23 2.02
CA VAL A 85 -10.25 1.17 2.63
C VAL A 85 -11.16 1.77 1.57
N TYR A 86 -10.61 2.18 0.42
CA TYR A 86 -11.39 2.68 -0.71
C TYR A 86 -12.41 1.63 -1.17
N ASN A 87 -11.97 0.41 -1.50
CA ASN A 87 -12.86 -0.64 -1.98
C ASN A 87 -13.93 -1.02 -0.95
N THR A 88 -13.56 -1.18 0.32
CA THR A 88 -14.51 -1.48 1.40
C THR A 88 -15.54 -0.38 1.58
N SER A 89 -15.13 0.89 1.51
CA SER A 89 -16.05 2.03 1.67
C SER A 89 -17.08 2.08 0.55
N TYR A 90 -16.65 1.84 -0.69
CA TYR A 90 -17.57 1.74 -1.83
C TYR A 90 -18.49 0.53 -1.69
N GLN A 91 -18.00 -0.64 -1.26
CA GLN A 91 -18.81 -1.85 -1.14
C GLN A 91 -19.92 -1.67 -0.09
N LEU A 92 -19.58 -1.06 1.05
CA LEU A 92 -20.56 -0.70 2.08
C LEU A 92 -21.60 0.26 1.53
N THR A 93 -21.20 1.22 0.70
CA THR A 93 -22.11 2.18 0.07
C THR A 93 -23.07 1.48 -0.90
N VAL A 94 -22.57 0.55 -1.73
CA VAL A 94 -23.40 -0.28 -2.63
C VAL A 94 -24.42 -1.08 -1.82
N ASN A 95 -23.97 -1.77 -0.77
CA ASN A 95 -24.84 -2.59 0.07
C ASN A 95 -25.91 -1.73 0.78
N ASN A 96 -25.52 -0.59 1.33
CA ASN A 96 -26.44 0.33 2.00
C ASN A 96 -27.51 0.86 1.05
N PHE A 97 -27.12 1.33 -0.14
CA PHE A 97 -28.09 1.83 -1.12
C PHE A 97 -28.97 0.71 -1.67
N GLY A 98 -28.42 -0.47 -1.95
CA GLY A 98 -29.21 -1.63 -2.37
C GLY A 98 -30.27 -2.03 -1.35
N PHE A 99 -29.86 -2.11 -0.08
CA PHE A 99 -30.77 -2.39 1.04
C PHE A 99 -31.85 -1.32 1.20
N ILE A 100 -31.50 -0.03 1.12
CA ILE A 100 -32.49 1.06 1.15
C ILE A 100 -33.45 0.93 -0.04
N GLY A 101 -32.95 0.58 -1.23
CA GLY A 101 -33.76 0.32 -2.42
C GLY A 101 -34.82 -0.77 -2.19
N GLU A 102 -34.43 -1.88 -1.54
CA GLU A 102 -35.33 -2.97 -1.15
C GLU A 102 -36.38 -2.51 -0.14
N VAL A 103 -35.98 -1.76 0.89
CA VAL A 103 -36.91 -1.24 1.91
C VAL A 103 -37.91 -0.27 1.30
N MET A 104 -37.46 0.62 0.41
CA MET A 104 -38.35 1.55 -0.30
C MET A 104 -39.33 0.79 -1.21
N TYR A 105 -38.86 -0.28 -1.87
CA TYR A 105 -39.73 -1.15 -2.67
C TYR A 105 -40.81 -1.81 -1.79
N ALA A 106 -40.42 -2.42 -0.67
CA ALA A 106 -41.33 -3.08 0.26
C ALA A 106 -42.37 -2.12 0.86
N THR A 107 -42.00 -0.86 1.05
CA THR A 107 -42.90 0.22 1.52
C THR A 107 -43.70 0.89 0.39
N LYS A 108 -43.63 0.35 -0.84
CA LYS A 108 -44.31 0.82 -2.06
C LYS A 108 -43.89 2.22 -2.53
N GLN A 109 -42.74 2.70 -2.09
CA GLN A 109 -42.14 3.95 -2.53
C GLN A 109 -41.27 3.71 -3.78
N TYR A 110 -41.90 3.33 -4.89
CA TYR A 110 -41.19 2.82 -6.08
C TYR A 110 -40.24 3.84 -6.73
N ASN A 111 -40.61 5.14 -6.74
CA ASN A 111 -39.75 6.19 -7.27
C ASN A 111 -38.43 6.29 -6.48
N LEU A 112 -38.53 6.30 -5.15
CA LEU A 112 -37.37 6.33 -4.27
C LEU A 112 -36.55 5.03 -4.38
N SER A 113 -37.22 3.89 -4.45
CA SER A 113 -36.57 2.59 -4.69
C SER A 113 -35.71 2.61 -5.95
N ALA A 114 -36.25 3.12 -7.06
CA ALA A 114 -35.52 3.24 -8.32
C ALA A 114 -34.29 4.16 -8.20
N ILE A 115 -34.40 5.30 -7.51
CA ILE A 115 -33.27 6.20 -7.26
C ILE A 115 -32.16 5.47 -6.49
N TYR A 116 -32.50 4.76 -5.42
CA TYR A 116 -31.50 4.08 -4.60
C TYR A 116 -30.83 2.90 -5.31
N TYR A 117 -31.57 2.12 -6.11
CA TYR A 117 -30.95 1.09 -6.95
C TYR A 117 -30.04 1.68 -8.03
N ALA A 118 -30.44 2.79 -8.66
CA ALA A 118 -29.60 3.49 -9.64
C ALA A 118 -28.28 3.99 -9.02
N ARG A 119 -28.35 4.60 -7.82
CA ARG A 119 -27.17 4.99 -7.06
C ARG A 119 -26.28 3.78 -6.75
N ALA A 120 -26.86 2.69 -6.23
CA ALA A 120 -26.11 1.47 -5.92
C ALA A 120 -25.36 0.92 -7.15
N LEU A 121 -26.01 0.90 -8.32
CA LEU A 121 -25.39 0.49 -9.59
C LEU A 121 -24.22 1.37 -10.00
N ASN A 122 -24.34 2.70 -9.85
CA ASN A 122 -23.25 3.62 -10.15
C ASN A 122 -22.00 3.33 -9.32
N TYR A 123 -22.17 3.10 -8.01
CA TYR A 123 -21.07 2.78 -7.11
C TYR A 123 -20.49 1.37 -7.38
N ALA A 124 -21.34 0.40 -7.74
CA ALA A 124 -20.90 -0.95 -8.11
C ALA A 124 -20.06 -0.95 -9.39
N GLU A 125 -20.38 -0.10 -10.37
CA GLU A 125 -19.60 0.05 -11.59
C GLU A 125 -18.21 0.66 -11.31
N LYS A 126 -18.12 1.65 -10.43
CA LYS A 126 -16.84 2.28 -10.02
C LYS A 126 -15.89 1.31 -9.32
N LEU A 127 -16.43 0.34 -8.58
CA LEU A 127 -15.65 -0.73 -7.94
C LEU A 127 -15.13 -1.78 -8.93
N ASN A 128 -15.65 -1.79 -10.17
CA ASN A 128 -15.58 -2.95 -11.07
C ASN A 128 -15.99 -4.24 -10.33
N ASN A 129 -17.02 -4.13 -9.48
CA ASN A 129 -17.47 -5.21 -8.59
C ASN A 129 -18.00 -6.42 -9.40
N ASP A 130 -18.13 -7.58 -8.72
CA ASP A 130 -18.68 -8.81 -9.28
C ASP A 130 -19.95 -8.52 -10.09
N GLN A 131 -19.97 -9.04 -11.30
CA GLN A 131 -21.07 -8.90 -12.24
C GLN A 131 -22.39 -9.40 -11.64
N ARG A 132 -22.34 -10.30 -10.65
CA ARG A 132 -23.53 -10.78 -9.91
C ARG A 132 -24.24 -9.68 -9.13
N ASP A 133 -23.51 -8.86 -8.37
CA ASP A 133 -24.10 -7.77 -7.58
C ASP A 133 -24.78 -6.74 -8.51
N LYS A 134 -24.14 -6.44 -9.64
CA LYS A 134 -24.68 -5.53 -10.66
C LYS A 134 -25.99 -6.07 -11.26
N ILE A 135 -26.07 -7.37 -11.54
CA ILE A 135 -27.29 -7.99 -12.07
C ILE A 135 -28.44 -7.89 -11.08
N VAL A 136 -28.19 -8.16 -9.78
CA VAL A 136 -29.24 -8.09 -8.74
C VAL A 136 -29.78 -6.67 -8.62
N LEU A 137 -28.88 -5.68 -8.50
CA LEU A 137 -29.27 -4.27 -8.40
C LEU A 137 -30.01 -3.78 -9.65
N PHE A 138 -29.59 -4.24 -10.84
CA PHE A 138 -30.25 -3.92 -12.10
C PHE A 138 -31.65 -4.48 -12.18
N ASN A 139 -31.85 -5.75 -11.81
CA ASN A 139 -33.17 -6.36 -11.78
C ASN A 139 -34.08 -5.66 -10.76
N GLY A 140 -33.55 -5.28 -9.59
CA GLY A 140 -34.27 -4.48 -8.60
C GLY A 140 -34.73 -3.13 -9.16
N LEU A 141 -33.85 -2.44 -9.88
CA LEU A 141 -34.17 -1.20 -10.58
C LEU A 141 -35.28 -1.38 -11.63
N GLU A 142 -35.17 -2.40 -12.49
CA GLU A 142 -36.17 -2.68 -13.52
C GLU A 142 -37.57 -2.91 -12.93
N VAL A 143 -37.63 -3.70 -11.85
CA VAL A 143 -38.87 -3.99 -11.15
C VAL A 143 -39.42 -2.75 -10.46
N ALA A 144 -38.58 -1.92 -9.83
CA ALA A 144 -39.01 -0.65 -9.25
C ALA A 144 -39.60 0.28 -10.32
N ILE A 145 -38.88 0.49 -11.44
CA ILE A 145 -39.33 1.32 -12.57
C ILE A 145 -40.61 0.77 -13.20
N ALA A 146 -40.80 -0.54 -13.28
CA ALA A 146 -42.03 -1.14 -13.79
C ALA A 146 -43.27 -0.84 -12.93
N ASN A 147 -43.08 -0.59 -11.63
CA ASN A 147 -44.15 -0.25 -10.71
C ASN A 147 -44.31 1.27 -10.50
N CYS A 148 -43.43 2.10 -11.09
CA CYS A 148 -43.57 3.55 -11.08
C CYS A 148 -44.73 3.97 -12.00
N ASN A 149 -45.69 4.72 -11.47
CA ASN A 149 -46.78 5.30 -12.27
C ASN A 149 -46.36 6.59 -12.97
N LYS A 150 -45.55 7.41 -12.30
CA LYS A 150 -45.02 8.68 -12.81
C LYS A 150 -43.73 9.04 -12.09
N LEU A 151 -42.76 9.58 -12.82
CA LEU A 151 -41.53 10.16 -12.28
C LEU A 151 -41.52 11.66 -12.51
N VAL A 152 -41.08 12.42 -11.51
CA VAL A 152 -40.82 13.85 -11.69
C VAL A 152 -39.53 13.98 -12.50
N GLN A 153 -39.42 15.02 -13.33
CA GLN A 153 -38.30 15.19 -14.24
C GLN A 153 -36.92 15.16 -13.54
N GLY A 154 -36.83 15.75 -12.33
CA GLY A 154 -35.61 15.66 -11.51
C GLY A 154 -35.22 14.23 -11.13
N ASP A 155 -36.19 13.38 -10.80
CA ASP A 155 -35.94 11.97 -10.47
C ASP A 155 -35.49 11.19 -11.70
N GLN A 156 -36.08 11.48 -12.87
CA GLN A 156 -35.68 10.86 -14.13
C GLN A 156 -34.23 11.18 -14.46
N ASP A 157 -33.85 12.46 -14.38
CA ASP A 157 -32.51 12.92 -14.68
C ASP A 157 -31.49 12.29 -13.72
N GLU A 158 -31.82 12.21 -12.43
CA GLU A 158 -30.96 11.57 -11.44
C GLU A 158 -30.75 10.07 -11.73
N ILE A 159 -31.83 9.33 -12.01
CA ILE A 159 -31.73 7.89 -12.31
C ILE A 159 -30.88 7.69 -13.56
N ILE A 160 -31.14 8.44 -14.63
CA ILE A 160 -30.43 8.34 -15.91
C ILE A 160 -28.95 8.67 -15.72
N GLU A 161 -28.61 9.72 -14.98
CA GLU A 161 -27.23 10.08 -14.71
C GLU A 161 -26.48 8.96 -13.97
N ASN A 162 -27.12 8.32 -12.99
CA ASN A 162 -26.50 7.25 -12.23
C ASN A 162 -26.27 5.99 -13.06
N ILE A 163 -27.18 5.64 -13.98
CA ILE A 163 -27.07 4.41 -14.79
C ILE A 163 -26.34 4.59 -16.12
N ARG A 164 -26.16 5.81 -16.64
CA ARG A 164 -25.55 6.03 -17.98
C ARG A 164 -24.14 5.44 -18.14
N MET A 165 -23.39 5.35 -17.03
CA MET A 165 -22.01 4.89 -17.03
C MET A 165 -21.90 3.38 -16.82
N VAL A 166 -23.00 2.70 -16.51
CA VAL A 166 -23.01 1.26 -16.27
C VAL A 166 -22.94 0.55 -17.61
N ASN A 167 -22.00 -0.39 -17.77
CA ASN A 167 -21.81 -1.11 -19.01
C ASN A 167 -22.77 -2.31 -19.15
N ASP A 168 -24.06 -2.04 -19.36
CA ASP A 168 -25.10 -3.06 -19.62
C ASP A 168 -25.99 -2.64 -20.81
N ILE A 169 -26.15 -3.54 -21.79
CA ILE A 169 -26.94 -3.28 -23.01
C ILE A 169 -28.42 -2.97 -22.72
N ARG A 170 -28.95 -3.47 -21.59
CA ARG A 170 -30.34 -3.26 -21.16
C ARG A 170 -30.62 -1.83 -20.72
N ILE A 171 -29.59 -1.05 -20.38
CA ILE A 171 -29.74 0.33 -19.92
C ILE A 171 -30.37 1.22 -20.97
N VAL A 172 -30.07 1.02 -22.26
CA VAL A 172 -30.67 1.83 -23.34
C VAL A 172 -32.19 1.69 -23.34
N GLN A 173 -32.69 0.46 -23.19
CA GLN A 173 -34.12 0.19 -23.11
C GLN A 173 -34.73 0.77 -21.84
N LEU A 174 -34.03 0.63 -20.71
CA LEU A 174 -34.47 1.16 -19.43
C LEU A 174 -34.57 2.70 -19.43
N ILE A 175 -33.60 3.40 -20.02
CA ILE A 175 -33.63 4.86 -20.17
C ILE A 175 -34.84 5.31 -21.01
N HIS A 176 -35.15 4.59 -22.09
CA HIS A 176 -36.33 4.89 -22.90
C HIS A 176 -37.62 4.75 -22.07
N LYS A 177 -37.73 3.68 -21.27
CA LYS A 177 -38.85 3.46 -20.35
C LYS A 177 -38.95 4.56 -19.28
N ILE A 178 -37.83 4.94 -18.67
CA ILE A 178 -37.79 6.02 -17.66
C ILE A 178 -38.32 7.33 -18.26
N LYS A 179 -37.89 7.70 -19.47
CA LYS A 179 -38.35 8.92 -20.14
C LYS A 179 -39.84 8.91 -20.45
N SER A 180 -40.42 7.74 -20.72
CA SER A 180 -41.86 7.61 -20.95
C SER A 180 -42.73 7.81 -19.70
N LEU A 181 -42.11 7.83 -18.50
CA LEU A 181 -42.80 8.00 -17.22
C LEU A 181 -42.90 9.46 -16.74
N GLY A 182 -42.49 10.45 -17.55
CA GLY A 182 -42.55 11.89 -17.23
C GLY A 182 -43.85 12.51 -17.70
#